data_AF-A0A0F7SNT4-F1
#
_entry.id   AF-A0A0F7SNT4-F1
#
_cell.length_a   1.000
_cell.length_b   1.000
_cell.length_c   1.000
_cell.angle_alpha   90.00
_cell.angle_beta   90.00
_cell.angle_gamma   90.00
#
_symmetry.space_group_name_H-M   'P 1'
#
loop_
_entity.id
_entity.type
_entity.pdbx_description
1 polymer ?
#
loop_
_entity_poly.entity_id
_entity_poly.type
_entity_poly.pdbx_seq_one_letter_code
_entity_poly.pdbx_strand_id
1 'polypeptide(L)'
;MNGTPFVHTTHWKEQAISFEGAEPARYEQKEGKFKLRCEKCGSPIGTWSSKTDEYSIWPSTLNRDRSGKPIGLDLMKPTGHIFYDTRVIDIDDGLPKWDEYEIKAEGKLEK
;
A
#
# COMPACT_ATOMS: atom_id res chain seq x y z
N MET A 1 -4.65 -9.82 -7.91
CA MET A 1 -5.68 -9.66 -6.86
C MET A 1 -6.96 -9.35 -7.59
N ASN A 2 -7.83 -10.34 -7.78
CA ASN A 2 -9.08 -10.15 -8.50
C ASN A 2 -10.23 -10.32 -7.50
N GLY A 3 -11.22 -9.42 -7.55
CA GLY A 3 -12.44 -9.51 -6.74
C GLY A 3 -12.27 -9.24 -5.24
N THR A 4 -11.17 -8.61 -4.80
CA THR A 4 -11.04 -8.19 -3.39
C THR A 4 -11.77 -6.87 -3.16
N PRO A 5 -12.58 -6.75 -2.10
CA PRO A 5 -13.30 -5.51 -1.79
C PRO A 5 -12.36 -4.38 -1.36
N PHE A 6 -11.18 -4.73 -0.84
CA PHE A 6 -10.15 -3.79 -0.38
C PHE A 6 -8.77 -4.19 -0.85
N VAL A 7 -7.88 -3.20 -0.94
CA VAL A 7 -6.47 -3.40 -1.23
C VAL A 7 -5.66 -3.04 0.01
N HIS A 8 -4.81 -3.97 0.46
CA HIS A 8 -3.90 -3.71 1.56
C HIS A 8 -2.56 -3.16 1.02
N THR A 9 -2.21 -1.95 1.46
CA THR A 9 -0.92 -1.31 1.19
C THR A 9 -0.25 -0.82 2.46
N THR A 10 1.08 -0.82 2.46
CA THR A 10 1.94 -0.20 3.49
C THR A 10 2.66 1.00 2.88
N HIS A 11 2.94 2.03 3.68
CA HIS A 11 3.50 3.30 3.20
C HIS A 11 4.94 3.48 3.70
N TRP A 12 5.85 3.80 2.78
CA TRP A 12 7.28 3.86 3.05
C TRP A 12 7.92 5.06 2.37
N LYS A 13 8.90 5.66 3.05
CA LYS A 13 9.80 6.63 2.43
C LYS A 13 10.77 5.94 1.49
N GLU A 14 11.22 6.65 0.46
CA GLU A 14 12.10 6.09 -0.58
C GLU A 14 13.36 5.44 0.02
N GLN A 15 14.00 6.08 1.00
CA GLN A 15 15.19 5.54 1.67
C GLN A 15 14.96 4.24 2.46
N ALA A 16 13.70 3.86 2.71
CA ALA A 16 13.36 2.63 3.43
C ALA A 16 13.10 1.44 2.49
N ILE A 17 13.14 1.65 1.16
CA ILE A 17 12.89 0.62 0.17
C ILE A 17 14.16 0.31 -0.62
N SER A 18 14.39 -0.97 -0.82
CA SER A 18 15.28 -1.49 -1.85
C SER A 18 14.61 -2.63 -2.59
N PHE A 19 14.96 -2.82 -3.86
CA PHE A 19 14.52 -3.95 -4.66
C PHE A 19 15.67 -4.93 -4.83
N GLU A 20 15.42 -6.21 -4.53
CA GLU A 20 16.39 -7.28 -4.80
C GLU A 20 16.21 -7.82 -6.22
N GLY A 21 17.31 -7.96 -6.95
CA GLY A 21 17.30 -8.45 -8.33
C GLY A 21 17.07 -7.33 -9.35
N ALA A 22 16.09 -7.50 -10.24
CA ALA A 22 15.77 -6.51 -11.25
C ALA A 22 14.82 -5.44 -10.69
N GLU A 23 15.08 -4.19 -11.04
CA GLU A 23 14.20 -3.07 -10.73
C GLU A 23 12.78 -3.29 -11.30
N PRO A 24 11.72 -2.94 -10.55
CA PRO A 24 10.36 -3.05 -11.05
C PRO A 24 10.09 -2.09 -12.21
N ALA A 25 9.36 -2.57 -13.22
CA ALA A 25 8.92 -1.74 -14.34
C ALA A 25 7.84 -0.75 -13.87
N ARG A 26 7.93 0.49 -14.38
CA ARG A 26 6.93 1.54 -14.15
C ARG A 26 5.82 1.47 -15.21
N TYR A 27 4.56 1.58 -14.78
CA TYR A 27 3.40 1.59 -15.67
C TYR A 27 2.30 2.53 -15.15
N GLU A 28 1.32 2.85 -16.01
CA GLU A 28 0.25 3.82 -15.73
C GLU A 28 0.78 5.10 -15.10
N GLN A 29 1.74 5.71 -15.80
CA GLN A 29 2.46 6.88 -15.33
C GLN A 29 1.64 8.14 -15.62
N LYS A 30 1.51 8.99 -14.61
CA LYS A 30 1.02 10.36 -14.73
C LYS A 30 1.93 11.30 -13.95
N GLU A 31 1.78 12.59 -14.15
CA GLU A 31 2.55 13.57 -13.39
C GLU A 31 2.43 13.32 -11.88
N GLY A 32 3.59 13.17 -11.22
CA GLY A 32 3.66 12.92 -9.77
C GLY A 32 3.18 11.56 -9.28
N LYS A 33 2.85 10.58 -10.14
CA LYS A 33 2.42 9.23 -9.70
C LYS A 33 2.71 8.15 -10.73
N PHE A 34 3.25 7.02 -10.29
CA PHE A 34 3.42 5.83 -11.14
C PHE A 34 3.14 4.54 -10.36
N LYS A 35 2.79 3.47 -11.08
CA LYS A 35 2.65 2.11 -10.53
C LYS A 35 3.88 1.27 -10.86
N LEU A 36 4.18 0.30 -10.01
CA LEU A 36 5.29 -0.64 -10.10
C LEU A 36 4.76 -2.06 -10.34
N ARG A 37 5.40 -2.79 -11.25
CA ARG A 37 5.12 -4.21 -11.50
C ARG A 37 6.38 -5.00 -11.82
N CYS A 38 6.32 -6.31 -11.64
CA CYS A 38 7.35 -7.21 -12.16
C CYS A 38 7.30 -7.21 -13.70
N GLU A 39 8.43 -6.97 -14.35
CA GLU A 39 8.51 -6.97 -15.83
C GLU A 39 8.22 -8.35 -16.42
N LYS A 40 8.58 -9.42 -15.71
CA LYS A 40 8.45 -10.80 -16.21
C LYS A 40 7.02 -11.34 -16.13
N CYS A 41 6.34 -11.17 -15.00
CA CYS A 41 5.01 -11.77 -14.77
C CYS A 41 3.88 -10.73 -14.71
N GLY A 42 4.21 -9.43 -14.71
CA GLY A 42 3.22 -8.36 -14.66
C GLY A 42 2.57 -8.14 -13.29
N SER A 43 2.91 -8.92 -12.27
CA SER A 43 2.34 -8.77 -10.92
C SER A 43 2.59 -7.36 -10.36
N PRO A 44 1.57 -6.66 -9.84
CA PRO A 44 1.73 -5.35 -9.22
C PRO A 44 2.52 -5.46 -7.92
N ILE A 45 3.40 -4.50 -7.67
CA ILE A 45 4.28 -4.44 -6.50
C ILE A 45 3.95 -3.24 -5.62
N GLY A 46 3.70 -2.09 -6.24
CA GLY A 46 3.75 -0.81 -5.56
C GLY A 46 3.20 0.34 -6.39
N THR A 47 3.07 1.49 -5.75
CA THR A 47 2.91 2.79 -6.40
C THR A 47 3.79 3.80 -5.70
N TRP A 48 4.24 4.82 -6.42
CA TRP A 48 4.86 6.00 -5.82
C TRP A 48 3.98 7.22 -6.08
N SER A 49 3.97 8.17 -5.15
CA SER A 49 3.19 9.40 -5.22
C SER A 49 3.97 10.58 -4.68
N SER A 50 4.13 11.63 -5.49
CA SER A 50 4.75 12.89 -5.08
C SER A 50 3.92 13.66 -4.05
N LYS A 51 2.59 13.44 -3.99
CA LYS A 51 1.70 14.09 -3.01
C LYS A 51 2.05 13.71 -1.56
N THR A 52 2.46 12.46 -1.36
CA THR A 52 2.82 11.91 -0.04
C THR A 52 4.34 11.74 0.10
N ASP A 53 5.08 11.87 -1.00
CA ASP A 53 6.51 11.58 -1.09
C ASP A 53 6.83 10.20 -0.51
N GLU A 54 6.05 9.20 -0.93
CA GLU A 54 6.04 7.85 -0.37
C GLU A 54 5.72 6.82 -1.45
N TYR A 55 6.23 5.61 -1.24
CA TYR A 55 5.78 4.41 -1.92
C TYR A 55 4.67 3.73 -1.10
N SER A 56 3.62 3.29 -1.77
CA SER A 56 2.65 2.33 -1.25
C SER A 56 3.00 0.94 -1.78
N ILE A 57 3.40 0.01 -0.92
CA ILE A 57 3.84 -1.35 -1.27
C ILE A 57 2.80 -2.37 -0.81
N TRP A 58 2.55 -3.37 -1.65
CA TRP A 58 1.67 -4.50 -1.30
C TRP A 58 2.46 -5.48 -0.43
N PRO A 59 2.10 -5.72 0.84
CA PRO A 59 2.90 -6.57 1.74
C PRO A 59 3.10 -8.00 1.22
N SER A 60 2.18 -8.47 0.38
CA SER A 60 2.29 -9.78 -0.28
C SER A 60 3.49 -9.94 -1.23
N THR A 61 4.12 -8.82 -1.63
CA THR A 61 5.28 -8.80 -2.53
C THR A 61 6.61 -8.62 -1.80
N LEU A 62 6.59 -8.52 -0.48
CA LEU A 62 7.82 -8.46 0.31
C LEU A 62 8.54 -9.81 0.35
N ASN A 63 9.81 -9.76 0.71
CA ASN A 63 10.66 -10.94 0.87
C ASN A 63 9.99 -11.97 1.78
N ARG A 64 10.17 -13.24 1.41
CA ARG A 64 9.54 -14.38 2.09
C ARG A 64 10.59 -15.20 2.82
N ASP A 65 10.21 -15.77 3.96
CA ASP A 65 11.03 -16.73 4.67
C ASP A 65 11.07 -18.08 3.94
N ARG A 66 11.81 -19.05 4.50
CA ARG A 66 11.92 -20.41 3.94
C ARG A 66 10.61 -21.18 3.90
N SER A 67 9.59 -20.75 4.66
CA SER A 67 8.24 -21.32 4.62
C SER A 67 7.34 -20.66 3.57
N GLY A 68 7.86 -19.64 2.87
CA GLY A 68 7.13 -18.89 1.86
C GLY A 68 6.22 -17.80 2.43
N LYS A 69 6.34 -17.42 3.71
CA LYS A 69 5.56 -16.33 4.30
C LYS A 69 6.29 -14.99 4.19
N PRO A 70 5.61 -13.87 3.89
CA PRO A 70 6.23 -12.55 3.96
C PRO A 70 6.82 -12.29 5.34
N ILE A 71 8.06 -11.79 5.38
CA ILE A 71 8.78 -11.47 6.61
C ILE A 71 8.15 -10.22 7.24
N GLY A 72 7.92 -10.25 8.57
CA GLY A 72 7.40 -9.11 9.33
C GLY A 72 5.91 -8.79 9.12
N LEU A 73 5.12 -9.74 8.58
CA LEU A 73 3.70 -9.52 8.31
C LEU A 73 2.87 -9.15 9.56
N ASP A 74 3.32 -9.60 10.73
CA ASP A 74 2.75 -9.26 12.03
C ASP A 74 2.92 -7.77 12.41
N LEU A 75 3.96 -7.12 11.89
CA LEU A 75 4.22 -5.69 12.04
C LEU A 75 3.43 -4.84 11.03
N MET A 76 2.84 -5.47 10.01
CA MET A 76 2.13 -4.82 8.92
C MET A 76 0.63 -5.10 8.98
N LYS A 77 0.04 -5.08 10.17
CA LYS A 77 -1.42 -5.14 10.30
C LYS A 77 -2.04 -3.82 9.83
N PRO A 78 -3.20 -3.85 9.14
CA PRO A 78 -3.90 -2.63 8.78
C PRO A 78 -4.21 -1.79 10.04
N THR A 79 -4.01 -0.49 9.94
CA THR A 79 -4.29 0.48 11.00
C THR A 79 -5.57 1.27 10.75
N GLY A 80 -6.14 1.17 9.55
CA GLY A 80 -7.36 1.84 9.15
C GLY A 80 -7.66 1.69 7.67
N HIS A 81 -8.79 2.25 7.24
CA HIS A 81 -9.27 2.21 5.87
C HIS A 81 -9.37 3.62 5.30
N ILE A 82 -8.81 3.84 4.11
CA ILE A 82 -8.91 5.09 3.36
C ILE A 82 -9.80 4.90 2.13
N PHE A 83 -10.38 5.99 1.61
CA PHE A 83 -11.36 5.96 0.52
C PHE A 83 -12.58 5.07 0.83
N TYR A 84 -13.02 5.10 2.09
CA TYR A 84 -14.05 4.18 2.61
C TYR A 84 -15.45 4.46 2.06
N ASP A 85 -15.74 5.68 1.63
CA ASP A 85 -16.94 6.04 0.86
C ASP A 85 -17.09 5.25 -0.45
N THR A 86 -15.97 4.77 -1.03
CA THR A 86 -15.95 3.98 -2.28
C THR A 86 -16.17 2.47 -2.08
N ARG A 87 -16.38 2.03 -0.83
CA ARG A 87 -16.48 0.60 -0.50
C ARG A 87 -17.71 -0.06 -1.13
N VAL A 88 -17.56 -1.33 -1.46
CA VAL A 88 -18.67 -2.21 -1.91
C VAL A 88 -19.21 -3.09 -0.78
N ILE A 89 -18.47 -3.22 0.32
CA ILE A 89 -18.82 -4.03 1.50
C ILE A 89 -18.40 -3.24 2.74
N ASP A 90 -19.24 -3.25 3.78
CA ASP A 90 -18.90 -2.69 5.09
C ASP A 90 -18.10 -3.68 5.92
N ILE A 91 -17.05 -3.18 6.58
CA ILE A 91 -16.08 -3.98 7.34
C ILE A 91 -16.17 -3.58 8.81
N ASP A 92 -16.55 -4.54 9.65
CA ASP A 92 -16.64 -4.39 11.09
C ASP A 92 -15.41 -5.01 11.78
N ASP A 93 -14.28 -4.31 11.68
CA ASP A 93 -13.00 -4.73 12.28
C ASP A 93 -12.51 -3.77 13.38
N GLY A 94 -13.32 -2.78 13.75
CA GLY A 94 -12.99 -1.76 14.73
C GLY A 94 -11.90 -0.77 14.30
N LEU A 95 -11.44 -0.83 13.05
CA LEU A 95 -10.44 0.10 12.54
C LEU A 95 -11.10 1.43 12.09
N PRO A 96 -10.40 2.57 12.26
CA PRO A 96 -10.88 3.84 11.75
C PRO A 96 -11.06 3.82 10.23
N LYS A 97 -12.02 4.62 9.75
CA LYS A 97 -12.46 4.69 8.35
C LYS A 97 -12.45 6.14 7.91
N TRP A 98 -11.78 6.42 6.80
CA TRP A 98 -11.63 7.74 6.23
C TRP A 98 -12.02 7.72 4.76
N ASP A 99 -12.64 8.79 4.28
CA ASP A 99 -13.00 8.94 2.86
C ASP A 99 -11.82 9.46 2.03
N GLU A 100 -10.78 9.98 2.69
CA GLU A 100 -9.53 10.39 2.07
C GLU A 100 -8.33 9.73 2.78
N TYR A 101 -7.12 10.19 2.49
CA TYR A 101 -5.95 9.85 3.30
C TYR A 101 -6.18 10.30 4.75
N GLU A 102 -5.70 9.50 5.70
CA GLU A 102 -5.60 9.93 7.09
C GLU A 102 -4.81 11.24 7.14
N ILE A 103 -5.49 12.33 7.54
CA ILE A 103 -4.83 13.59 7.80
C ILE A 103 -3.95 13.33 9.03
N LYS A 104 -2.63 13.32 8.85
CA LYS A 104 -1.68 13.50 9.96
C LYS A 104 -1.90 14.91 10.51
N ALA A 105 -2.96 15.08 11.29
CA ALA A 105 -3.26 16.33 11.93
C ALA A 105 -2.22 16.52 13.03
N GLU A 106 -1.27 17.42 12.82
CA GLU A 106 -0.81 18.23 13.94
C GLU A 106 -2.04 19.01 14.44
N GLY A 107 -2.75 18.43 15.41
CA GLY A 107 -3.85 19.07 16.14
C GLY A 107 -5.16 19.20 15.37
N LYS A 108 -6.05 18.22 15.55
CA LYS A 108 -7.39 18.41 16.16
C LYS A 108 -8.20 17.14 15.95
N LEU A 109 -8.25 16.32 17.00
CA LEU A 109 -9.42 15.51 17.29
C LEU A 109 -10.46 16.46 17.88
N GLU A 110 -11.48 16.82 17.11
CA GLU A 110 -12.73 17.33 17.68
C GLU A 110 -13.85 16.34 17.40
N LYS A 111 -14.18 15.64 18.49
CA LYS A 111 -15.46 15.06 18.96
C LYS A 111 -16.34 14.29 17.98
#